data_AF-A0A4U3MPU7-F1
#
_entry.id   AF-A0A4U3MPU7-F1
#
_cell.length_a   1.000
_cell.length_b   1.000
_cell.length_c   1.000
_cell.angle_alpha   90.00
_cell.angle_beta   90.00
_cell.angle_gamma   90.00
#
_symmetry.space_group_name_H-M   'P 1'
#
loop_
_entity.id
_entity.type
_entity.pdbx_description
1 polymer ?
#
loop_
_entity_poly.entity_id
_entity_poly.type
_entity_poly.pdbx_seq_one_letter_code
_entity_poly.pdbx_strand_id
1 'polypeptide(L)'
;MDRWPDGKVRFRTATTLSDLPGLEPAAFDPDAGAAGAPARLLGVESDGRWRCSYVAAESAGGLEALVPVYRPAGRAWPDVAYAPDGWPVPAPGITPDRCLFVGGVYDRRTALHLPEALAPEALREAARIAVPEDRCLVFPFLYTRARRTVDAATGGSVRWCVLEHEARFALGEPPSRVRGVLRRDRRLIERAATTASVVPWHDADPRTADLVAGHNLRLGQFDHPEFVRLRYAQWAACAGVEVIVFDARAGSHHGVLTALVWRDGLELHEIGLPPSGDPARLALYLDLIFHRPHAYARANGLTAIRAGTAARTPKASRGAAFEPLYGGVLDAENTRRLARGPDPRSTG
;
A
#
# COMPACT_ATOMS: atom_id res chain seq x y z
N MET A 1 14.45 -22.46 22.89
CA MET A 1 13.14 -22.05 22.34
C MET A 1 12.09 -22.54 23.32
N ASP A 2 11.79 -21.71 24.32
CA ASP A 2 10.87 -22.07 25.38
C ASP A 2 9.46 -22.05 24.84
N ARG A 3 8.88 -23.24 24.64
CA ARG A 3 7.45 -23.37 24.30
C ARG A 3 6.65 -23.00 25.55
N TRP A 4 5.88 -21.91 25.44
CA TRP A 4 5.09 -21.36 26.54
C TRP A 4 3.93 -22.32 26.91
N PRO A 5 3.70 -22.62 28.20
CA PRO A 5 2.71 -23.62 28.62
C PRO A 5 1.24 -23.18 28.54
N ASP A 6 0.94 -21.88 28.48
CA ASP A 6 -0.44 -21.36 28.53
C ASP A 6 -0.83 -20.72 27.20
N GLY A 7 -2.02 -21.03 26.68
CA GLY A 7 -2.61 -20.40 25.47
C GLY A 7 -2.99 -18.91 25.62
N LYS A 8 -2.35 -18.18 26.53
CA LYS A 8 -2.57 -16.75 26.76
C LYS A 8 -1.77 -15.93 25.75
N VAL A 9 -2.45 -15.00 25.08
CA VAL A 9 -1.82 -14.00 24.22
C VAL A 9 -0.99 -13.03 25.08
N ARG A 10 0.23 -12.73 24.65
CA ARG A 10 1.13 -11.77 25.30
C ARG A 10 1.56 -10.70 24.31
N PHE A 11 1.61 -9.47 24.80
CA PHE A 11 2.10 -8.34 24.01
C PHE A 11 3.57 -8.07 24.31
N ARG A 12 4.33 -7.76 23.28
CA ARG A 12 5.70 -7.25 23.40
C ARG A 12 5.99 -6.19 22.35
N THR A 13 6.95 -5.34 22.67
CA THR A 13 7.52 -4.39 21.71
C THR A 13 8.88 -4.89 21.26
N ALA A 14 9.09 -4.97 19.96
CA ALA A 14 10.40 -5.27 19.35
C ALA A 14 10.87 -4.08 18.51
N THR A 15 12.18 -3.93 18.36
CA THR A 15 12.78 -2.90 17.48
C THR A 15 13.24 -3.47 16.14
N THR A 16 13.28 -4.80 16.01
CA THR A 16 13.54 -5.49 14.75
C THR A 16 12.52 -6.59 14.52
N LEU A 17 12.18 -6.82 13.27
CA LEU A 17 11.22 -7.81 12.81
C LEU A 17 11.81 -9.22 12.94
N SER A 18 13.14 -9.36 12.81
CA SER A 18 13.86 -10.60 13.04
C SER A 18 13.74 -11.13 14.47
N ASP A 19 13.41 -10.27 15.44
CA ASP A 19 13.17 -10.69 16.82
C ASP A 19 11.80 -11.37 17.00
N LEU A 20 10.93 -11.34 15.98
CA LEU A 20 9.57 -11.86 16.01
C LEU A 20 9.47 -13.19 15.24
N PRO A 21 9.17 -14.32 15.91
CA PRO A 21 9.04 -15.61 15.25
C PRO A 21 7.73 -15.71 14.46
N GLY A 22 7.73 -16.49 13.38
CA GLY A 22 6.49 -16.95 12.72
C GLY A 22 5.75 -15.91 11.88
N LEU A 23 6.46 -14.98 11.25
CA LEU A 23 5.88 -14.02 10.31
C LEU A 23 5.51 -14.67 8.99
N GLU A 24 4.26 -15.11 8.89
CA GLU A 24 3.72 -15.63 7.64
C GLU A 24 3.03 -14.51 6.83
N PRO A 25 3.28 -14.41 5.51
CA PRO A 25 2.64 -13.42 4.67
C PRO A 25 1.12 -13.38 4.80
N ALA A 26 0.46 -14.54 4.99
CA ALA A 26 -1.00 -14.68 5.09
C ALA A 26 -1.63 -13.89 6.26
N ALA A 27 -0.85 -13.53 7.28
CA ALA A 27 -1.32 -12.85 8.47
C ALA A 27 -1.74 -11.39 8.19
N PHE A 28 -1.09 -10.72 7.24
CA PHE A 28 -1.30 -9.29 7.00
C PHE A 28 -2.62 -8.97 6.31
N ASP A 29 -3.11 -7.75 6.57
CA ASP A 29 -4.31 -7.18 5.96
C ASP A 29 -4.34 -7.48 4.45
N PRO A 30 -5.28 -8.31 3.97
CA PRO A 30 -5.39 -8.62 2.55
C PRO A 30 -5.69 -7.36 1.72
N ASP A 31 -6.24 -6.31 2.34
CA ASP A 31 -6.54 -5.06 1.68
C ASP A 31 -5.30 -4.21 1.38
N ALA A 32 -4.15 -4.45 2.01
CA ALA A 32 -2.92 -3.70 1.71
C ALA A 32 -2.23 -4.15 0.42
N GLY A 33 -2.54 -5.35 -0.06
CA GLY A 33 -1.89 -5.93 -1.22
C GLY A 33 -0.38 -6.14 -0.99
N ALA A 34 0.46 -6.01 -2.01
CA ALA A 34 1.90 -6.26 -1.92
C ALA A 34 2.61 -5.38 -0.87
N ALA A 35 2.05 -4.22 -0.51
CA ALA A 35 2.54 -3.40 0.60
C ALA A 35 2.47 -4.12 1.97
N GLY A 36 1.64 -5.15 2.10
CA GLY A 36 1.56 -6.04 3.26
C GLY A 36 2.50 -7.25 3.22
N ALA A 37 3.36 -7.39 2.20
CA ALA A 37 4.34 -8.45 2.16
C ALA A 37 5.37 -8.26 3.32
N PRO A 38 5.71 -9.31 4.10
CA PRO A 38 6.65 -9.19 5.21
C PRO A 38 8.02 -8.60 4.81
N ALA A 39 8.52 -8.95 3.62
CA ALA A 39 9.77 -8.41 3.10
C ALA A 39 9.73 -6.89 2.90
N ARG A 40 8.53 -6.30 2.71
CA ARG A 40 8.39 -4.85 2.65
C ARG A 40 8.64 -4.20 4.00
N LEU A 41 8.20 -4.83 5.09
CA LEU A 41 8.48 -4.38 6.46
C LEU A 41 9.99 -4.40 6.75
N LEU A 42 10.69 -5.48 6.35
CA LEU A 42 12.15 -5.56 6.43
C LEU A 42 12.84 -4.45 5.63
N GLY A 43 12.31 -4.13 4.45
CA GLY A 43 12.79 -2.99 3.66
C GLY A 43 12.71 -1.66 4.41
N VAL A 44 11.64 -1.44 5.20
CA VAL A 44 11.49 -0.23 6.02
C VAL A 44 12.53 -0.17 7.14
N GLU A 45 12.87 -1.30 7.75
CA GLU A 45 13.90 -1.35 8.80
C GLU A 45 15.27 -0.91 8.31
N SER A 46 15.59 -1.25 7.05
CA SER A 46 16.84 -0.83 6.40
C SER A 46 16.85 0.63 5.93
N ASP A 47 15.68 1.29 5.91
CA ASP A 47 15.57 2.69 5.49
C ASP A 47 15.92 3.63 6.66
N GLY A 48 17.11 4.25 6.56
CA GLY A 48 17.63 5.17 7.56
C GLY A 48 16.75 6.39 7.87
N ARG A 49 15.72 6.68 7.05
CA ARG A 49 14.71 7.71 7.32
C ARG A 49 13.74 7.34 8.44
N TRP A 50 13.67 6.06 8.81
CA TRP A 50 12.76 5.57 9.85
C TRP A 50 13.51 4.99 11.06
N ARG A 51 12.86 5.05 12.20
CA ARG A 51 13.14 4.24 13.39
C ARG A 51 11.92 3.37 13.60
N CYS A 52 12.14 2.06 13.57
CA CYS A 52 11.07 1.07 13.55
C CYS A 52 10.86 0.50 14.95
N SER A 53 9.61 0.23 15.27
CA SER A 53 9.20 -0.54 16.44
C SER A 53 7.98 -1.36 16.04
N TYR A 54 7.78 -2.49 16.69
CA TYR A 54 6.71 -3.43 16.36
C TYR A 54 6.02 -3.81 17.64
N VAL A 55 4.72 -3.58 17.71
CA VAL A 55 3.88 -4.18 18.74
C VAL A 55 3.43 -5.52 18.22
N ALA A 56 3.85 -6.60 18.89
CA ALA A 56 3.51 -7.96 18.56
C ALA A 56 2.63 -8.58 19.64
N ALA A 57 1.61 -9.33 19.22
CA ALA A 57 0.83 -10.20 20.10
C ALA A 57 1.16 -11.65 19.76
N GLU A 58 1.58 -12.44 20.74
CA GLU A 58 2.05 -13.81 20.54
C GLU A 58 1.29 -14.79 21.43
N SER A 59 0.99 -15.97 20.87
CA SER A 59 0.44 -17.12 21.57
C SER A 59 1.34 -18.34 21.37
N ALA A 60 0.99 -19.48 22.00
CA ALA A 60 1.67 -20.75 21.72
C ALA A 60 1.57 -21.16 20.22
N GLY A 61 0.57 -20.64 19.50
CA GLY A 61 0.34 -20.88 18.08
C GLY A 61 1.15 -19.99 17.13
N GLY A 62 1.82 -18.95 17.65
CA GLY A 62 2.63 -18.02 16.85
C GLY A 62 2.22 -16.56 17.02
N LEU A 63 2.47 -15.75 15.99
CA LEU A 63 2.15 -14.33 15.94
C LEU A 63 0.66 -14.14 15.61
N GLU A 64 -0.08 -13.51 16.52
CA GLU A 64 -1.52 -13.25 16.44
C GLU A 64 -1.84 -11.81 16.00
N ALA A 65 -0.92 -10.87 16.25
CA ALA A 65 -1.00 -9.51 15.75
C ALA A 65 0.39 -8.91 15.56
N LEU A 66 0.51 -8.04 14.57
CA LEU A 66 1.66 -7.17 14.34
C LEU A 66 1.20 -5.78 13.91
N VAL A 67 1.60 -4.79 14.70
CA VAL A 67 1.39 -3.37 14.41
C VAL A 67 2.75 -2.69 14.27
N PRO A 68 3.18 -2.39 13.04
CA PRO A 68 4.37 -1.58 12.80
C PRO A 68 4.15 -0.15 13.31
N VAL A 69 5.15 0.38 14.00
CA VAL A 69 5.21 1.73 14.54
C VAL A 69 6.48 2.40 14.04
N TYR A 70 6.34 3.49 13.31
CA TYR A 70 7.46 4.17 12.67
C TYR A 70 7.61 5.59 13.19
N ARG A 71 8.84 5.95 13.52
CA ARG A 71 9.25 7.31 13.85
C ARG A 71 10.13 7.86 12.72
N PRO A 72 9.79 9.02 12.12
CA PRO A 72 10.72 9.71 11.24
C PRO A 72 12.03 10.02 11.97
N ALA A 73 13.17 9.68 11.36
CA ALA A 73 14.49 9.98 11.91
C ALA A 73 14.90 11.45 11.71
N GLY A 74 14.34 12.10 10.69
CA GLY A 74 14.59 13.50 10.35
C GLY A 74 13.54 14.47 10.90
N ARG A 75 13.79 15.77 10.72
CA ARG A 75 12.84 16.86 11.04
C ARG A 75 11.85 17.17 9.91
N ALA A 76 12.01 16.51 8.76
CA ALA A 76 11.14 16.64 7.61
C ALA A 76 10.44 15.30 7.33
N TRP A 77 9.26 15.38 6.74
CA TRP A 77 8.52 14.20 6.30
C TRP A 77 9.28 13.50 5.15
N PRO A 78 9.47 12.16 5.21
CA PRO A 78 10.08 11.42 4.10
C PRO A 78 9.33 11.53 2.77
N ASP A 79 8.00 11.71 2.83
CA ASP A 79 7.13 12.12 1.72
C ASP A 79 6.02 13.04 2.29
N VAL A 80 5.76 14.15 1.60
CA VAL A 80 4.76 15.17 1.98
C VAL A 80 3.35 14.59 2.07
N ALA A 81 3.05 13.50 1.38
CA ALA A 81 1.76 12.82 1.43
C ALA A 81 1.45 12.26 2.83
N TYR A 82 2.49 12.04 3.66
CA TYR A 82 2.33 11.59 5.04
C TYR A 82 2.20 12.73 6.04
N ALA A 83 2.30 13.99 5.62
CA ALA A 83 2.22 15.15 6.50
C ALA A 83 0.76 15.48 6.87
N PRO A 84 0.31 15.31 8.14
CA PRO A 84 -1.08 15.55 8.50
C PRO A 84 -1.53 17.00 8.37
N ASP A 85 -0.60 17.96 8.41
CA ASP A 85 -0.89 19.38 8.16
C ASP A 85 -1.44 19.63 6.74
N GLY A 86 -1.12 18.76 5.77
CA GLY A 86 -1.67 18.80 4.41
C GLY A 86 -2.99 18.03 4.25
N TRP A 87 -3.46 17.34 5.29
CA TRP A 87 -4.67 16.53 5.22
C TRP A 87 -5.92 17.37 5.54
N PRO A 88 -7.10 17.00 5.03
CA PRO A 88 -8.36 17.63 5.39
C PRO A 88 -8.87 17.18 6.78
N VAL A 89 -7.96 17.04 7.75
CA VAL A 89 -8.25 16.84 9.19
C VAL A 89 -7.77 18.10 9.92
N PRO A 90 -8.55 18.66 10.86
CA PRO A 90 -8.11 19.80 11.66
C PRO A 90 -7.04 19.37 12.67
N ALA A 91 -5.82 19.09 12.24
CA ALA A 91 -4.72 18.63 13.09
C ALA A 91 -3.48 19.53 12.98
N PRO A 92 -3.60 20.85 13.24
CA PRO A 92 -2.51 21.79 13.03
C PRO A 92 -1.32 21.49 13.95
N GLY A 93 -0.11 21.57 13.39
CA GLY A 93 1.14 21.54 14.15
C GLY A 93 1.62 20.14 14.47
N ILE A 94 1.23 19.14 13.66
CA ILE A 94 1.83 17.81 13.73
C ILE A 94 3.11 17.82 12.90
N THR A 95 4.22 17.71 13.60
CA THR A 95 5.56 17.63 13.01
C THR A 95 6.12 16.20 13.11
N PRO A 96 7.11 15.84 12.28
CA PRO A 96 7.71 14.50 12.28
C PRO A 96 8.21 14.04 13.66
N ASP A 97 8.73 14.96 14.47
CA ASP A 97 9.26 14.68 15.81
C ASP A 97 8.18 14.54 16.89
N ARG A 98 6.93 14.92 16.61
CA ARG A 98 5.80 14.90 17.56
C ARG A 98 4.79 13.79 17.31
N CYS A 99 5.08 12.86 16.42
CA CYS A 99 4.19 11.75 16.10
C CYS A 99 4.91 10.40 16.00
N LEU A 100 4.13 9.34 16.05
CA LEU A 100 4.47 8.01 15.54
C LEU A 100 3.46 7.60 14.48
N PHE A 101 3.94 6.98 13.42
CA PHE A 101 3.10 6.37 12.39
C PHE A 101 2.75 4.95 12.79
N VAL A 102 1.48 4.60 12.71
CA VAL A 102 0.99 3.26 13.04
C VAL A 102 0.44 2.62 11.78
N GLY A 103 1.11 1.56 11.32
CA GLY A 103 0.86 0.96 10.01
C GLY A 103 1.87 1.40 8.94
N GLY A 104 1.53 1.37 7.66
CA GLY A 104 2.46 1.43 6.55
C GLY A 104 2.98 2.83 6.20
N VAL A 105 4.25 2.87 5.77
CA VAL A 105 4.98 4.10 5.39
C VAL A 105 5.52 4.06 3.97
N TYR A 106 4.97 3.14 3.17
CA TYR A 106 5.34 2.95 1.78
C TYR A 106 4.11 2.81 0.90
N ASP A 107 4.25 3.23 -0.36
CA ASP A 107 3.29 3.04 -1.44
C ASP A 107 1.89 3.60 -1.14
N ARG A 108 1.80 4.54 -0.19
CA ARG A 108 0.56 5.17 0.30
C ARG A 108 -0.52 4.13 0.64
N ARG A 109 -0.10 3.03 1.28
CA ARG A 109 -0.97 1.97 1.79
C ARG A 109 -0.46 1.49 3.12
N THR A 110 -1.37 1.02 3.94
CA THR A 110 -1.05 0.45 5.24
C THR A 110 -1.52 -0.99 5.34
N ALA A 111 -0.59 -1.85 5.77
CA ALA A 111 -0.90 -3.19 6.25
C ALA A 111 -0.86 -3.21 7.78
N LEU A 112 -1.92 -3.74 8.39
CA LEU A 112 -1.97 -4.07 9.82
C LEU A 112 -2.35 -5.53 9.96
N HIS A 113 -1.52 -6.33 10.63
CA HIS A 113 -1.97 -7.65 11.09
C HIS A 113 -2.65 -7.43 12.45
N LEU A 114 -3.92 -7.07 12.44
CA LEU A 114 -4.60 -6.65 13.66
C LEU A 114 -6.02 -7.22 13.76
N PRO A 115 -6.20 -8.39 14.39
CA PRO A 115 -7.52 -8.90 14.71
C PRO A 115 -8.29 -7.94 15.61
N GLU A 116 -9.60 -7.81 15.39
CA GLU A 116 -10.45 -6.86 16.13
C GLU A 116 -10.40 -7.08 17.65
N ALA A 117 -10.35 -8.33 18.10
CA ALA A 117 -10.27 -8.68 19.52
C ALA A 117 -8.95 -8.23 20.19
N LEU A 118 -7.87 -8.11 19.42
CA LEU A 118 -6.54 -7.71 19.92
C LEU A 118 -6.24 -6.23 19.68
N ALA A 119 -7.04 -5.56 18.85
CA ALA A 119 -6.85 -4.16 18.47
C ALA A 119 -6.75 -3.19 19.66
N PRO A 120 -7.62 -3.26 20.70
CA PRO A 120 -7.54 -2.32 21.82
C PRO A 120 -6.21 -2.40 22.58
N GLU A 121 -5.71 -3.59 22.85
CA GLU A 121 -4.45 -3.77 23.58
C GLU A 121 -3.24 -3.42 22.69
N ALA A 122 -3.22 -3.85 21.42
CA ALA A 122 -2.12 -3.53 20.52
C ALA A 122 -1.94 -2.02 20.33
N LEU A 123 -3.04 -1.28 20.16
CA LEU A 123 -3.00 0.17 20.03
C LEU A 123 -2.65 0.86 21.35
N ARG A 124 -2.99 0.26 22.50
CA ARG A 124 -2.52 0.72 23.81
C ARG A 124 -1.02 0.60 23.95
N GLU A 125 -0.42 -0.52 23.53
CA GLU A 125 1.03 -0.66 23.52
C GLU A 125 1.70 0.32 22.56
N ALA A 126 1.13 0.54 21.37
CA ALA A 126 1.62 1.57 20.44
C ALA A 126 1.58 2.97 21.08
N ALA A 127 0.50 3.28 21.81
CA ALA A 127 0.39 4.52 22.56
C ALA A 127 1.41 4.61 23.70
N ARG A 128 1.72 3.52 24.41
CA ARG A 128 2.77 3.49 25.44
C ARG A 128 4.16 3.79 24.89
N ILE A 129 4.44 3.46 23.63
CA ILE A 129 5.68 3.87 22.94
C ILE A 129 5.69 5.40 22.72
N ALA A 130 4.54 6.01 22.42
CA ALA A 130 4.41 7.44 22.13
C ALA A 130 4.47 8.35 23.37
N VAL A 131 3.92 7.88 24.50
CA VAL A 131 3.71 8.69 25.72
C VAL A 131 4.98 9.30 26.33
N PRO A 132 6.12 8.59 26.45
CA PRO A 132 7.33 9.14 27.06
C PRO A 132 7.86 10.41 26.38
N GLU A 133 7.52 10.61 25.11
CA GLU A 133 7.94 11.75 24.30
C GLU A 133 6.77 12.70 23.93
N ASP A 134 5.62 12.56 24.60
CA ASP A 134 4.40 13.36 24.35
C ASP A 134 3.98 13.38 22.86
N ARG A 135 4.10 12.22 22.20
CA ARG A 135 3.79 12.06 20.77
C ARG A 135 2.32 11.71 20.54
N CYS A 136 1.79 12.15 19.39
CA CYS A 136 0.52 11.67 18.86
C CYS A 136 0.69 10.38 18.02
N LEU A 137 -0.40 9.68 17.72
CA LEU A 137 -0.42 8.59 16.75
C LEU A 137 -1.07 9.06 15.44
N VAL A 138 -0.44 8.71 14.32
CA VAL A 138 -0.93 9.00 12.98
C VAL A 138 -1.10 7.69 12.21
N PHE A 139 -2.23 7.55 11.53
CA PHE A 139 -2.64 6.36 10.80
C PHE A 139 -2.77 6.70 9.31
N PRO A 140 -1.68 6.62 8.53
CA PRO A 140 -1.70 7.01 7.13
C PRO A 140 -2.31 5.91 6.25
N PHE A 141 -3.09 6.28 5.23
CA PHE A 141 -3.58 5.41 4.15
C PHE A 141 -4.19 4.06 4.60
N LEU A 142 -5.05 4.07 5.61
CA LEU A 142 -5.82 2.88 6.00
C LEU A 142 -6.97 2.61 5.03
N TYR A 143 -7.21 1.35 4.70
CA TYR A 143 -8.46 0.93 4.07
C TYR A 143 -9.64 0.98 5.05
N THR A 144 -10.87 0.94 4.53
CA THR A 144 -12.10 1.05 5.36
C THR A 144 -12.13 0.02 6.50
N ARG A 145 -11.70 -1.22 6.25
CA ARG A 145 -11.67 -2.28 7.26
C ARG A 145 -10.73 -1.92 8.41
N ALA A 146 -9.45 -1.70 8.13
CA ALA A 146 -8.44 -1.30 9.12
C ALA A 146 -8.86 -0.02 9.86
N ARG A 147 -9.41 0.98 9.15
CA ARG A 147 -9.93 2.21 9.75
C ARG A 147 -10.99 1.91 10.80
N ARG A 148 -11.99 1.07 10.50
CA ARG A 148 -13.06 0.69 11.45
C ARG A 148 -12.52 -0.03 12.67
N THR A 149 -11.56 -0.94 12.48
CA THR A 149 -10.90 -1.65 13.57
C THR A 149 -10.20 -0.67 14.52
N VAL A 150 -9.41 0.26 13.98
CA VAL A 150 -8.72 1.30 14.78
C VAL A 150 -9.72 2.24 15.46
N ASP A 151 -10.75 2.68 14.74
CA ASP A 151 -11.80 3.57 15.25
C ASP A 151 -12.53 2.95 16.45
N ALA A 152 -12.95 1.69 16.33
CA ALA A 152 -13.58 0.95 17.42
C ALA A 152 -12.65 0.76 18.62
N ALA A 153 -11.40 0.35 18.37
CA ALA A 153 -10.40 0.10 19.41
C ALA A 153 -9.97 1.36 20.18
N THR A 154 -10.18 2.54 19.60
CA THR A 154 -9.89 3.85 20.21
C THR A 154 -11.15 4.58 20.70
N GLY A 155 -12.31 3.93 20.67
CA GLY A 155 -13.58 4.51 21.09
C GLY A 155 -14.01 5.72 20.25
N GLY A 156 -13.64 5.77 18.97
CA GLY A 156 -13.97 6.86 18.06
C GLY A 156 -13.14 8.14 18.26
N SER A 157 -12.05 8.06 19.01
CA SER A 157 -11.22 9.24 19.35
C SER A 157 -10.32 9.71 18.21
N VAL A 158 -10.13 8.89 17.17
CA VAL A 158 -9.29 9.24 16.02
C VAL A 158 -10.06 10.17 15.08
N ARG A 159 -9.43 11.27 14.68
CA ARG A 159 -9.97 12.18 13.68
C ARG A 159 -9.57 11.70 12.29
N TRP A 160 -10.55 11.30 11.50
CA TRP A 160 -10.35 10.70 10.18
C TRP A 160 -10.66 11.67 9.05
N CYS A 161 -9.95 11.53 7.93
CA CYS A 161 -10.36 12.04 6.63
C CYS A 161 -10.07 11.01 5.53
N VAL A 162 -10.62 11.24 4.34
CA VAL A 162 -10.22 10.51 3.12
C VAL A 162 -9.05 11.23 2.48
N LEU A 163 -7.93 10.52 2.29
CA LEU A 163 -6.74 11.04 1.60
C LEU A 163 -6.82 10.79 0.10
N GLU A 164 -7.09 9.54 -0.28
CA GLU A 164 -7.08 9.09 -1.66
C GLU A 164 -8.20 8.06 -1.91
N HIS A 165 -8.41 7.72 -3.18
CA HIS A 165 -9.28 6.63 -3.56
C HIS A 165 -8.51 5.68 -4.48
N GLU A 166 -8.30 4.44 -4.04
CA GLU A 166 -7.67 3.41 -4.85
C GLU A 166 -8.69 2.80 -5.82
N ALA A 167 -8.32 2.74 -7.10
CA ALA A 167 -9.12 2.06 -8.09
C ALA A 167 -8.91 0.54 -8.03
N ARG A 168 -10.00 -0.21 -7.97
CA ARG A 168 -10.04 -1.67 -8.00
C ARG A 168 -10.92 -2.15 -9.15
N PHE A 169 -10.44 -3.12 -9.93
CA PHE A 169 -11.23 -3.79 -10.97
C PHE A 169 -11.58 -5.21 -10.54
N ALA A 170 -12.87 -5.55 -10.69
CA ALA A 170 -13.33 -6.92 -10.60
C ALA A 170 -13.14 -7.64 -11.94
N LEU A 171 -12.79 -8.93 -11.90
CA LEU A 171 -12.48 -9.71 -13.11
C LEU A 171 -13.69 -10.42 -13.73
N GLY A 172 -14.86 -10.31 -13.10
CA GLY A 172 -16.15 -10.82 -13.59
C GLY A 172 -16.68 -10.09 -14.83
N GLU A 173 -17.93 -10.37 -15.20
CA GLU A 173 -18.55 -9.75 -16.36
C GLU A 173 -18.75 -8.23 -16.12
N PRO A 174 -18.20 -7.36 -16.97
CA PRO A 174 -18.36 -5.92 -16.79
C PRO A 174 -19.82 -5.48 -17.10
N PRO A 175 -20.34 -4.45 -16.41
CA PRO A 175 -21.67 -3.90 -16.67
C PRO A 175 -21.87 -3.47 -18.13
N SER A 176 -23.11 -3.50 -18.63
CA SER A 176 -23.47 -3.14 -20.02
C SER A 176 -22.89 -1.80 -20.48
N ARG A 177 -22.97 -0.77 -19.62
CA ARG A 177 -22.41 0.56 -19.87
C ARG A 177 -20.89 0.57 -20.08
N VAL A 178 -20.16 -0.33 -19.42
CA VAL A 178 -18.70 -0.48 -19.50
C VAL A 178 -18.31 -1.28 -20.75
N ARG A 179 -19.10 -2.29 -21.11
CA ARG A 179 -18.85 -3.13 -22.31
C ARG A 179 -18.72 -2.31 -23.60
N GLY A 180 -19.48 -1.22 -23.73
CA GLY A 180 -19.36 -0.31 -24.87
C GLY A 180 -18.00 0.37 -24.97
N VAL A 181 -17.46 0.85 -23.84
CA VAL A 181 -16.12 1.46 -23.76
C VAL A 181 -15.05 0.42 -24.08
N LEU A 182 -15.07 -0.73 -23.42
CA LEU A 182 -14.07 -1.79 -23.62
C LEU A 182 -14.08 -2.38 -25.03
N ARG A 183 -15.21 -2.35 -25.75
CA ARG A 183 -15.27 -2.74 -27.17
C ARG A 183 -14.61 -1.69 -28.06
N ARG A 184 -14.80 -0.39 -27.77
CA ARG A 184 -14.15 0.68 -28.53
C ARG A 184 -12.64 0.68 -28.32
N ASP A 185 -12.21 0.49 -27.07
CA ASP A 185 -10.79 0.37 -26.72
C ASP A 185 -10.14 -0.81 -27.49
N ARG A 186 -10.75 -2.00 -27.47
CA ARG A 186 -10.28 -3.16 -28.26
C ARG A 186 -10.12 -2.87 -29.75
N ARG A 187 -11.12 -2.24 -30.38
CA ARG A 187 -11.04 -1.86 -31.80
C ARG A 187 -9.88 -0.90 -32.07
N LEU A 188 -9.58 0.02 -31.14
CA LEU A 188 -8.46 0.93 -31.28
C LEU A 188 -7.11 0.20 -31.15
N ILE A 189 -7.01 -0.73 -30.21
CA ILE A 189 -5.83 -1.59 -30.00
C ILE A 189 -5.58 -2.47 -31.25
N GLU A 190 -6.63 -3.10 -31.77
CA GLU A 190 -6.58 -3.93 -32.99
C GLU A 190 -6.13 -3.11 -34.20
N ARG A 191 -6.70 -1.91 -34.42
CA ARG A 191 -6.31 -1.02 -35.53
C ARG A 191 -4.86 -0.56 -35.44
N ALA A 192 -4.35 -0.35 -34.23
CA ALA A 192 -2.96 0.04 -34.00
C ALA A 192 -1.97 -1.13 -34.10
N ALA A 193 -2.47 -2.36 -34.35
CA ALA A 193 -1.69 -3.59 -34.43
C ALA A 193 -0.75 -3.77 -33.22
N THR A 194 -1.25 -3.50 -32.01
CA THR A 194 -0.44 -3.57 -30.80
C THR A 194 0.09 -4.99 -30.57
N THR A 195 1.41 -5.10 -30.43
CA THR A 195 2.10 -6.32 -30.01
C THR A 195 2.50 -6.17 -28.55
N ALA A 196 2.42 -7.24 -27.77
CA ALA A 196 2.78 -7.18 -26.36
C ALA A 196 3.30 -8.52 -25.84
N SER A 197 4.09 -8.46 -24.79
CA SER A 197 4.58 -9.60 -24.01
C SER A 197 4.50 -9.29 -22.52
N VAL A 198 4.54 -10.33 -21.70
CA VAL A 198 4.65 -10.20 -20.24
C VAL A 198 5.89 -10.96 -19.83
N VAL A 199 6.82 -10.28 -19.17
CA VAL A 199 8.10 -10.87 -18.73
C VAL A 199 8.35 -10.57 -17.26
N PRO A 200 9.07 -11.43 -16.53
CA PRO A 200 9.59 -11.08 -15.21
C PRO A 200 10.49 -9.85 -15.27
N TRP A 201 10.55 -9.08 -14.18
CA TRP A 201 11.38 -7.87 -14.10
C TRP A 201 12.86 -8.10 -14.46
N HIS A 202 13.44 -9.24 -14.05
CA HIS A 202 14.84 -9.54 -14.33
C HIS A 202 15.13 -9.83 -15.81
N ASP A 203 14.11 -10.15 -16.59
CA ASP A 203 14.18 -10.39 -18.03
C ASP A 203 13.75 -9.17 -18.87
N ALA A 204 13.28 -8.11 -18.20
CA ALA A 204 12.77 -6.92 -18.88
C ALA A 204 13.89 -6.17 -19.62
N ASP A 205 13.54 -5.52 -20.74
CA ASP A 205 14.48 -4.67 -21.48
C ASP A 205 15.08 -3.61 -20.53
N PRO A 206 16.42 -3.42 -20.50
CA PRO A 206 17.07 -2.42 -19.65
C PRO A 206 16.51 -0.98 -19.77
N ARG A 207 15.87 -0.66 -20.91
CA ARG A 207 15.19 0.61 -21.19
C ARG A 207 13.85 0.78 -20.49
N THR A 208 13.29 -0.29 -19.92
CA THR A 208 12.03 -0.25 -19.14
C THR A 208 12.12 0.82 -18.04
N ALA A 209 13.24 0.86 -17.32
CA ALA A 209 13.48 1.85 -16.27
C ALA A 209 13.54 3.28 -16.82
N ASP A 210 14.15 3.47 -18.00
CA ASP A 210 14.25 4.78 -18.66
C ASP A 210 12.86 5.29 -19.10
N LEU A 211 12.00 4.40 -19.59
CA LEU A 211 10.63 4.74 -19.98
C LEU A 211 9.78 5.17 -18.79
N VAL A 212 9.87 4.45 -17.67
CA VAL A 212 9.17 4.78 -16.42
C VAL A 212 9.67 6.10 -15.85
N ALA A 213 10.98 6.23 -15.65
CA ALA A 213 11.61 7.46 -15.16
C ALA A 213 11.26 8.68 -16.02
N GLY A 214 11.36 8.53 -17.36
CA GLY A 214 10.99 9.59 -18.29
C GLY A 214 9.50 9.94 -18.23
N HIS A 215 8.61 9.00 -17.92
CA HIS A 215 7.20 9.26 -17.71
C HIS A 215 6.94 10.02 -16.40
N ASN A 216 7.54 9.58 -15.29
CA ASN A 216 7.42 10.23 -13.99
C ASN A 216 7.93 11.68 -14.02
N LEU A 217 9.09 11.91 -14.67
CA LEU A 217 9.65 13.25 -14.82
C LEU A 217 8.70 14.21 -15.54
N ARG A 218 8.00 13.74 -16.57
CA ARG A 218 6.98 14.55 -17.28
C ARG A 218 5.77 14.89 -16.42
N LEU A 219 5.47 14.06 -15.42
CA LEU A 219 4.42 14.35 -14.43
C LEU A 219 4.92 15.22 -13.27
N GLY A 220 6.14 15.76 -13.36
CA GLY A 220 6.75 16.60 -12.33
C GLY A 220 7.32 15.81 -11.16
N GLN A 221 7.46 14.49 -11.30
CA GLN A 221 8.04 13.63 -10.28
C GLN A 221 9.47 13.27 -10.69
N PHE A 222 10.46 13.82 -9.99
CA PHE A 222 11.85 13.45 -10.24
C PHE A 222 12.05 11.97 -9.93
N ASP A 223 12.45 11.20 -10.93
CA ASP A 223 12.74 9.78 -10.79
C ASP A 223 13.88 9.41 -11.74
N HIS A 224 14.99 8.93 -11.18
CA HIS A 224 16.15 8.52 -11.97
C HIS A 224 15.99 7.04 -12.36
N PRO A 225 16.35 6.59 -13.58
CA PRO A 225 16.21 5.19 -13.98
C PRO A 225 16.86 4.19 -13.02
N GLU A 226 17.96 4.58 -12.38
CA GLU A 226 18.61 3.75 -11.35
C GLU A 226 17.73 3.53 -10.11
N PHE A 227 16.97 4.54 -9.68
CA PHE A 227 16.02 4.40 -8.56
C PHE A 227 14.83 3.54 -8.95
N VAL A 228 14.38 3.61 -10.20
CA VAL A 228 13.37 2.68 -10.74
C VAL A 228 13.90 1.24 -10.67
N ARG A 229 15.13 0.99 -11.15
CA ARG A 229 15.75 -0.35 -11.09
C ARG A 229 15.90 -0.87 -9.67
N LEU A 230 16.41 -0.02 -8.76
CA LEU A 230 16.57 -0.37 -7.36
C LEU A 230 15.23 -0.75 -6.71
N ARG A 231 14.18 0.04 -6.95
CA ARG A 231 12.84 -0.18 -6.39
C ARG A 231 12.25 -1.52 -6.83
N TYR A 232 12.35 -1.87 -8.11
CA TYR A 232 11.83 -3.15 -8.60
C TYR A 232 12.72 -4.34 -8.27
N ALA A 233 14.04 -4.15 -8.13
CA ALA A 233 14.91 -5.18 -7.56
C ALA A 233 14.55 -5.48 -6.10
N GLN A 234 14.23 -4.45 -5.31
CA GLN A 234 13.75 -4.63 -3.93
C GLN A 234 12.42 -5.38 -3.88
N TRP A 235 11.48 -5.07 -4.79
CA TRP A 235 10.24 -5.84 -4.89
C TRP A 235 10.46 -7.28 -5.35
N ALA A 236 11.34 -7.52 -6.31
CA ALA A 236 11.66 -8.88 -6.77
C ALA A 236 12.38 -9.72 -5.71
N ALA A 237 13.06 -9.09 -4.75
CA ALA A 237 13.63 -9.74 -3.59
C ALA A 237 12.60 -10.05 -2.49
N CYS A 238 11.37 -9.54 -2.59
CA CYS A 238 10.32 -9.80 -1.62
C CYS A 238 9.71 -11.19 -1.80
N ALA A 239 9.89 -12.08 -0.82
CA ALA A 239 9.31 -13.40 -0.86
C ALA A 239 7.78 -13.36 -1.06
N GLY A 240 7.29 -14.13 -2.04
CA GLY A 240 5.87 -14.19 -2.39
C GLY A 240 5.35 -13.04 -3.25
N VAL A 241 6.21 -12.09 -3.64
CA VAL A 241 5.88 -11.05 -4.63
C VAL A 241 6.57 -11.38 -5.94
N GLU A 242 5.81 -11.45 -7.02
CA GLU A 242 6.35 -11.53 -8.37
C GLU A 242 6.26 -10.14 -9.02
N VAL A 243 7.35 -9.69 -9.64
CA VAL A 243 7.39 -8.43 -10.38
C VAL A 243 7.38 -8.75 -11.87
N ILE A 244 6.35 -8.28 -12.56
CA ILE A 244 6.18 -8.48 -14.01
C ILE A 244 6.17 -7.14 -14.74
N VAL A 245 6.52 -7.20 -16.02
CA VAL A 245 6.46 -6.07 -16.95
C VAL A 245 5.60 -6.46 -18.14
N PHE A 246 4.52 -5.70 -18.34
CA PHE A 246 3.81 -5.69 -19.61
C PHE A 246 4.59 -4.79 -20.57
N ASP A 247 5.24 -5.37 -21.57
CA ASP A 247 5.95 -4.64 -22.63
C ASP A 247 5.10 -4.67 -23.90
N ALA A 248 4.79 -3.49 -24.46
CA ALA A 248 3.97 -3.38 -25.66
C ALA A 248 4.50 -2.35 -26.67
N ARG A 249 4.25 -2.62 -27.96
CA ARG A 249 4.59 -1.75 -29.09
C ARG A 249 3.41 -1.54 -30.04
N ALA A 250 3.27 -0.33 -30.56
CA ALA A 250 2.31 0.02 -31.59
C ALA A 250 2.89 1.11 -32.49
N GLY A 251 3.05 0.82 -33.79
CA GLY A 251 3.80 1.70 -34.70
C GLY A 251 5.24 1.92 -34.21
N SER A 252 5.64 3.19 -34.10
CA SER A 252 6.96 3.60 -33.56
C SER A 252 7.00 3.73 -32.04
N HIS A 253 5.88 3.50 -31.35
CA HIS A 253 5.78 3.69 -29.91
C HIS A 253 6.06 2.40 -29.16
N HIS A 254 6.80 2.54 -28.06
CA HIS A 254 7.08 1.50 -27.07
C HIS A 254 6.58 1.99 -25.71
N GLY A 255 5.86 1.14 -25.00
CA GLY A 255 5.39 1.41 -23.65
C GLY A 255 5.50 0.19 -22.76
N VAL A 256 5.63 0.45 -21.47
CA VAL A 256 5.76 -0.57 -20.44
C VAL A 256 4.80 -0.27 -19.28
N LEU A 257 4.27 -1.30 -18.64
CA LEU A 257 3.62 -1.21 -17.34
C LEU A 257 4.24 -2.24 -16.40
N THR A 258 4.77 -1.79 -15.29
CA THR A 258 5.21 -2.67 -14.21
C THR A 258 4.00 -3.06 -13.35
N ALA A 259 4.00 -4.30 -12.87
CA ALA A 259 2.99 -4.78 -11.95
C ALA A 259 3.58 -5.76 -10.94
N LEU A 260 2.90 -5.86 -9.79
CA LEU A 260 3.20 -6.80 -8.73
C LEU A 260 2.09 -7.85 -8.68
N VAL A 261 2.45 -9.13 -8.68
CA VAL A 261 1.54 -10.21 -8.33
C VAL A 261 1.84 -10.60 -6.89
N TRP A 262 0.82 -10.56 -6.03
CA TRP A 262 0.92 -10.98 -4.65
C TRP A 262 -0.38 -11.67 -4.23
N ARG A 263 -0.24 -12.90 -3.74
CA ARG A 263 -1.38 -13.80 -3.49
C ARG A 263 -2.25 -13.92 -4.75
N ASP A 264 -3.53 -13.58 -4.66
CA ASP A 264 -4.52 -13.64 -5.72
C ASP A 264 -4.77 -12.28 -6.41
N GLY A 265 -3.94 -11.27 -6.14
CA GLY A 265 -4.08 -9.92 -6.66
C GLY A 265 -3.00 -9.52 -7.66
N LEU A 266 -3.37 -8.69 -8.63
CA LEU A 266 -2.46 -7.96 -9.52
C LEU A 266 -2.47 -6.47 -9.17
N GLU A 267 -1.31 -5.86 -8.96
CA GLU A 267 -1.17 -4.44 -8.70
C GLU A 267 -0.45 -3.72 -9.82
N LEU A 268 -1.12 -2.79 -10.47
CA LEU A 268 -0.49 -1.95 -11.48
C LEU A 268 0.28 -0.85 -10.77
N HIS A 269 1.58 -0.75 -11.05
CA HIS A 269 2.48 0.13 -10.30
C HIS A 269 2.85 1.38 -11.11
N GLU A 270 3.73 1.28 -12.11
CA GLU A 270 4.18 2.44 -12.90
C GLU A 270 4.13 2.17 -14.40
N ILE A 271 3.73 3.20 -15.16
CA ILE A 271 3.69 3.16 -16.62
C ILE A 271 4.85 3.98 -17.19
N GLY A 272 5.56 3.39 -18.15
CA GLY A 272 6.50 4.08 -19.01
C GLY A 272 5.90 4.24 -20.39
N LEU A 273 5.52 5.45 -20.78
CA LEU A 273 4.92 5.71 -22.10
C LEU A 273 5.33 7.08 -22.65
N PRO A 274 6.01 7.17 -23.80
CA PRO A 274 6.50 8.43 -24.36
C PRO A 274 5.38 9.42 -24.69
N PRO A 275 5.69 10.73 -24.75
CA PRO A 275 4.71 11.75 -25.11
C PRO A 275 4.40 11.64 -26.61
N SER A 276 3.12 11.57 -26.96
CA SER A 276 2.67 11.59 -28.34
C SER A 276 1.18 11.92 -28.40
N GLY A 277 0.75 12.61 -29.46
CA GLY A 277 -0.67 12.78 -29.80
C GLY A 277 -1.20 11.67 -30.71
N ASP A 278 -0.34 10.75 -31.15
CA ASP A 278 -0.67 9.69 -32.10
C ASP A 278 -1.72 8.71 -31.50
N PRO A 279 -2.79 8.37 -32.25
CA PRO A 279 -3.73 7.32 -31.86
C PRO A 279 -3.08 5.99 -31.45
N ALA A 280 -1.95 5.58 -32.03
CA ALA A 280 -1.23 4.37 -31.66
C ALA A 280 -0.68 4.42 -30.22
N ARG A 281 -0.29 5.61 -29.74
CA ARG A 281 0.13 5.80 -28.34
C ARG A 281 -1.05 5.71 -27.37
N LEU A 282 -2.23 6.22 -27.78
CA LEU A 282 -3.46 6.01 -27.00
C LEU A 282 -3.84 4.52 -26.95
N ALA A 283 -3.73 3.81 -28.07
CA ALA A 283 -3.96 2.37 -28.12
C ALA A 283 -3.05 1.62 -27.13
N LEU A 284 -1.75 1.94 -27.09
CA LEU A 284 -0.81 1.38 -26.10
C LEU A 284 -1.22 1.67 -24.67
N TYR A 285 -1.57 2.92 -24.35
CA TYR A 285 -2.03 3.28 -23.01
C TYR A 285 -3.23 2.42 -22.58
N LEU A 286 -4.19 2.24 -23.47
CA LEU A 286 -5.40 1.45 -23.18
C LEU A 286 -5.09 -0.04 -23.02
N ASP A 287 -4.21 -0.56 -23.86
CA ASP A 287 -3.79 -1.96 -23.77
C ASP A 287 -3.06 -2.23 -22.45
N LEU A 288 -2.02 -1.44 -22.16
CA LEU A 288 -1.18 -1.60 -20.98
C LEU A 288 -1.96 -1.42 -19.68
N ILE A 289 -2.81 -0.39 -19.55
CA ILE A 289 -3.49 -0.11 -18.27
C ILE A 289 -4.75 -0.95 -18.06
N PHE A 290 -5.46 -1.32 -19.12
CA PHE A 290 -6.79 -1.94 -18.99
C PHE A 290 -6.86 -3.34 -19.59
N HIS A 291 -6.53 -3.53 -20.87
CA HIS A 291 -6.84 -4.81 -21.52
C HIS A 291 -5.88 -5.92 -21.15
N ARG A 292 -4.57 -5.66 -21.23
CA ARG A 292 -3.53 -6.65 -20.96
C ARG A 292 -3.53 -7.12 -19.50
N PRO A 293 -3.66 -6.23 -18.48
CA PRO A 293 -3.72 -6.67 -17.10
C PRO A 293 -4.96 -7.53 -16.80
N HIS A 294 -6.12 -7.19 -17.37
CA HIS A 294 -7.33 -8.01 -17.21
C HIS A 294 -7.20 -9.38 -17.87
N ALA A 295 -6.57 -9.46 -19.05
CA ALA A 295 -6.31 -10.73 -19.71
C ALA A 295 -5.34 -11.60 -18.89
N TYR A 296 -4.24 -11.00 -18.41
CA TYR A 296 -3.25 -11.67 -17.56
C TYR A 296 -3.87 -12.18 -16.27
N ALA A 297 -4.62 -11.33 -15.56
CA ALA A 297 -5.23 -11.69 -14.29
C ALA A 297 -6.21 -12.87 -14.44
N ARG A 298 -7.02 -12.89 -15.50
CA ARG A 298 -7.91 -14.03 -15.80
C ARG A 298 -7.14 -15.30 -16.16
N ALA A 299 -6.11 -15.18 -16.99
CA ALA A 299 -5.31 -16.33 -17.43
C ALA A 299 -4.57 -17.01 -16.26
N ASN A 300 -4.23 -16.24 -15.22
CA ASN A 300 -3.51 -16.72 -14.04
C ASN A 300 -4.41 -16.93 -12.82
N GLY A 301 -5.74 -16.93 -12.99
CA GLY A 301 -6.68 -17.19 -11.89
C GLY A 301 -6.65 -16.17 -10.76
N LEU A 302 -6.16 -14.95 -11.01
CA LEU A 302 -6.21 -13.85 -10.05
C LEU A 302 -7.66 -13.38 -9.87
N THR A 303 -7.95 -12.75 -8.74
CA THR A 303 -9.32 -12.36 -8.34
C THR A 303 -9.55 -10.85 -8.42
N ALA A 304 -8.48 -10.05 -8.33
CA ALA A 304 -8.56 -8.60 -8.28
C ALA A 304 -7.40 -7.89 -9.01
N ILE A 305 -7.69 -6.69 -9.55
CA ILE A 305 -6.66 -5.76 -10.02
C ILE A 305 -6.74 -4.45 -9.24
N ARG A 306 -5.63 -4.04 -8.64
CA ARG A 306 -5.43 -2.72 -8.03
C ARG A 306 -4.74 -1.82 -9.02
N ALA A 307 -5.34 -0.69 -9.35
CA ALA A 307 -4.83 0.20 -10.38
C ALA A 307 -4.26 1.51 -9.82
N GLY A 308 -4.11 1.65 -8.50
CA GLY A 308 -3.62 2.86 -7.84
C GLY A 308 -4.64 4.02 -7.85
N THR A 309 -4.21 5.20 -7.41
CA THR A 309 -5.11 6.28 -6.98
C THR A 309 -5.30 7.42 -8.00
N ALA A 310 -4.43 7.53 -9.00
CA ALA A 310 -4.51 8.54 -10.05
C ALA A 310 -5.58 8.24 -11.12
N ALA A 311 -5.87 9.21 -12.00
CA ALA A 311 -6.67 9.01 -13.22
C ALA A 311 -8.07 8.41 -13.00
N ARG A 312 -8.86 8.99 -12.08
CA ARG A 312 -10.19 8.50 -11.69
C ARG A 312 -11.16 8.35 -12.87
N THR A 313 -11.29 9.36 -13.71
CA THR A 313 -12.26 9.36 -14.84
C THR A 313 -12.04 8.22 -15.84
N PRO A 314 -10.83 8.02 -16.42
CA PRO A 314 -10.61 6.93 -17.36
C PRO A 314 -10.79 5.55 -16.72
N LYS A 315 -10.43 5.38 -15.43
CA LYS A 315 -10.64 4.12 -14.69
C LYS A 315 -12.12 3.85 -14.41
N ALA A 316 -12.87 4.86 -13.96
CA ALA A 316 -14.31 4.76 -13.69
C ALA A 316 -15.11 4.37 -14.93
N SER A 317 -14.80 4.98 -16.08
CA SER A 317 -15.46 4.64 -17.36
C SER A 317 -15.22 3.20 -17.83
N ARG A 318 -14.22 2.52 -17.25
CA ARG A 318 -13.85 1.14 -17.54
C ARG A 318 -14.22 0.16 -16.42
N GLY A 319 -15.03 0.61 -15.46
CA GLY A 319 -15.61 -0.25 -14.43
C GLY A 319 -14.81 -0.34 -13.14
N ALA A 320 -13.82 0.54 -12.91
CA ALA A 320 -13.17 0.60 -11.61
C ALA A 320 -14.17 0.99 -10.51
N ALA A 321 -14.17 0.22 -9.43
CA ALA A 321 -14.66 0.66 -8.13
C ALA A 321 -13.56 1.46 -7.42
N PHE A 322 -13.94 2.36 -6.52
CA PHE A 322 -13.01 3.23 -5.81
C PHE A 322 -13.14 3.00 -4.32
N GLU A 323 -12.07 2.53 -3.71
CA GLU A 323 -12.01 2.30 -2.28
C GLU A 323 -11.28 3.47 -1.60
N PRO A 324 -11.86 4.08 -0.56
CA PRO A 324 -11.23 5.19 0.13
C PRO A 324 -10.04 4.72 0.98
N LEU A 325 -8.96 5.49 0.92
CA LEU A 325 -7.81 5.41 1.82
C LEU A 325 -7.91 6.56 2.83
N TYR A 326 -7.84 6.24 4.11
CA TYR A 326 -8.05 7.18 5.20
C TYR A 326 -6.75 7.60 5.87
N GLY A 327 -6.70 8.86 6.29
CA GLY A 327 -5.69 9.42 7.18
C GLY A 327 -6.33 9.70 8.54
N GLY A 328 -5.72 9.19 9.60
CA GLY A 328 -6.21 9.35 10.98
C GLY A 328 -5.20 10.01 11.89
N VAL A 329 -5.68 10.82 12.83
CA VAL A 329 -4.86 11.42 13.89
C VAL A 329 -5.50 11.18 15.25
N LEU A 330 -4.77 10.53 16.15
CA LEU A 330 -5.04 10.49 17.59
C LEU A 330 -4.08 11.46 18.28
N ASP A 331 -4.59 12.59 18.78
CA ASP A 331 -3.74 13.61 19.42
C ASP A 331 -3.01 13.09 20.67
N ALA A 332 -2.07 13.86 21.19
CA ALA A 332 -1.25 13.45 22.34
C ALA A 332 -2.07 13.24 23.64
N GLU A 333 -3.17 13.96 23.83
CA GLU A 333 -4.06 13.77 24.99
C GLU A 333 -4.78 12.42 24.90
N ASN A 334 -5.41 12.15 23.76
CA ASN A 334 -6.06 10.88 23.46
C ASN A 334 -5.09 9.70 23.44
N THR A 335 -3.85 9.92 22.97
CA THR A 335 -2.79 8.91 23.03
C THR A 335 -2.45 8.56 24.48
N ARG A 336 -2.31 9.54 25.38
CA ARG A 336 -2.13 9.31 26.82
C ARG A 336 -3.32 8.60 27.46
N ARG A 337 -4.55 8.96 27.08
CA ARG A 337 -5.76 8.25 27.55
C ARG A 337 -5.74 6.78 27.11
N LEU A 338 -5.48 6.53 25.83
CA LEU A 338 -5.40 5.19 25.26
C LEU A 338 -4.36 4.33 26.00
N ALA A 339 -3.16 4.86 26.23
CA ALA A 339 -2.06 4.18 26.93
C ALA A 339 -2.40 3.75 28.37
N ARG A 340 -3.24 4.52 29.08
CA ARG A 340 -3.71 4.21 30.44
C ARG A 340 -4.75 3.08 30.47
N GLY A 341 -5.48 2.89 29.37
CA GLY A 341 -6.61 1.96 29.31
C GLY A 341 -7.89 2.53 29.93
N PRO A 342 -8.97 1.74 29.97
CA PRO A 342 -10.21 2.15 30.62
C PRO A 342 -9.98 2.46 32.10
N ASP A 343 -10.64 3.51 32.61
CA ASP A 343 -10.60 3.81 34.04
C ASP A 343 -11.30 2.64 34.78
N PRO A 344 -10.63 1.94 35.71
CA PRO A 344 -11.26 0.84 36.46
C PRO A 344 -12.50 1.29 37.25
N ARG A 345 -12.74 2.61 37.39
CA ARG A 345 -13.93 3.16 38.04
C ARG A 345 -15.12 3.42 37.10
N SER A 346 -14.97 3.28 35.78
CA SER A 346 -16.05 3.60 34.81
C SER A 346 -16.88 2.40 34.37
N THR A 347 -16.65 1.21 34.93
CA THR A 347 -17.52 0.04 34.81
C THR A 347 -18.38 -0.07 36.08
N GLY A 348 -19.33 0.84 36.23
CA GLY A 348 -20.35 0.83 37.27
C GLY A 348 -21.69 0.40 36.70
#